data_AF-A0A968LH74-F1
#
_entry.id   AF-A0A968LH74-F1
#
_cell.length_a   1.000
_cell.length_b   1.000
_cell.length_c   1.000
_cell.angle_alpha   90.00
_cell.angle_beta   90.00
_cell.angle_gamma   90.00
#
_symmetry.space_group_name_H-M   'P 1'
#
loop_
_entity.id
_entity.type
_entity.pdbx_description
1 polymer ?
#
loop_
_entity_poly.entity_id
_entity_poly.type
_entity_poly.pdbx_seq_one_letter_code
_entity_poly.pdbx_strand_id
1 'polypeptide(L)'
;MRKEKGYSLEQVTYGAGLSGKGFMSDFENGHSLPSATTLLSVAEFLEVDLFDVLNFVERGPRNQLTEISRDLDEAALKVLLAKAQALRVERQSKGTDAGQE
;
A
#
# COMPACT_ATOMS: atom_id res chain seq x y z
N MET A 1 8.95 -3.11 4.01
CA MET A 1 8.98 -4.01 2.82
C MET A 1 10.37 -4.51 2.44
N ARG A 2 11.28 -3.69 1.88
CA ARG A 2 12.62 -4.16 1.44
C ARG A 2 13.39 -4.86 2.57
N LYS A 3 13.46 -4.21 3.74
CA LYS A 3 14.15 -4.75 4.92
C LYS A 3 13.49 -6.03 5.46
N GLU A 4 12.16 -6.11 5.43
CA GLU A 4 11.42 -7.34 5.81
C GLU A 4 11.81 -8.52 4.92
N LYS A 5 12.03 -8.28 3.62
CA LYS A 5 12.47 -9.30 2.65
C LYS A 5 13.99 -9.51 2.59
N GLY A 6 14.77 -8.81 3.45
CA GLY A 6 16.22 -9.00 3.54
C GLY A 6 17.04 -8.45 2.35
N TYR A 7 16.44 -7.63 1.47
CA TYR A 7 17.13 -7.09 0.30
C TYR A 7 17.98 -5.87 0.62
N SER A 8 19.16 -5.76 0.01
CA SER A 8 19.99 -4.54 0.00
C SER A 8 19.41 -3.49 -0.96
N LEU A 9 19.87 -2.24 -0.84
CA LEU A 9 19.51 -1.17 -1.79
C LEU A 9 19.96 -1.53 -3.21
N GLU A 10 21.17 -2.08 -3.37
CA GLU A 10 21.66 -2.51 -4.68
C GLU A 10 20.81 -3.63 -5.27
N GLN A 11 20.42 -4.62 -4.45
CA GLN A 11 19.62 -5.75 -4.93
C GLN A 11 18.28 -5.29 -5.51
N VAL A 12 17.56 -4.39 -4.83
CA VAL A 12 16.31 -3.83 -5.38
C VAL A 12 16.58 -2.95 -6.59
N THR A 13 17.63 -2.12 -6.57
CA THR A 13 17.95 -1.23 -7.70
C THR A 13 18.19 -2.04 -8.97
N TYR A 14 19.10 -3.02 -8.94
CA TYR A 14 19.41 -3.84 -10.09
C TYR A 14 18.29 -4.80 -10.45
N GLY A 15 17.64 -5.40 -9.46
CA GLY A 15 16.55 -6.35 -9.65
C GLY A 15 15.30 -5.73 -10.27
N ALA A 16 15.03 -4.45 -9.98
CA ALA A 16 13.97 -3.68 -10.63
C ALA A 16 14.38 -3.07 -11.98
N GLY A 17 15.54 -3.44 -12.54
CA GLY A 17 16.04 -2.92 -13.82
C GLY A 17 16.42 -1.43 -13.77
N LEU A 18 16.68 -0.88 -12.59
CA LEU A 18 17.01 0.52 -12.40
C LEU A 18 18.51 0.73 -12.48
N SER A 19 18.91 1.86 -13.06
CA SER A 19 20.32 2.23 -13.23
C SER A 19 20.56 3.57 -12.53
N GLY A 20 21.29 3.57 -11.43
CA GLY A 20 21.60 4.80 -10.70
C GLY A 20 22.04 4.55 -9.27
N LYS A 21 23.29 4.90 -8.96
CA LYS A 21 23.78 4.87 -7.58
C LYS A 21 22.96 5.86 -6.74
N GLY A 22 22.47 5.41 -5.59
CA GLY A 22 21.71 6.27 -4.68
C GLY A 22 20.22 6.42 -5.01
N PHE A 23 19.74 5.99 -6.19
CA PHE A 23 18.33 6.13 -6.58
C PHE A 23 17.38 5.53 -5.55
N MET A 24 17.61 4.27 -5.14
CA MET A 24 16.77 3.60 -4.14
C MET A 24 16.85 4.27 -2.77
N SER A 25 17.99 4.88 -2.41
CA SER A 25 18.12 5.66 -1.19
C SER A 25 17.29 6.94 -1.24
N ASP A 26 17.36 7.67 -2.35
CA ASP A 26 16.57 8.90 -2.54
C ASP A 26 15.07 8.59 -2.62
N PHE A 27 14.71 7.47 -3.22
CA PHE A 27 13.34 6.95 -3.23
C PHE A 27 12.83 6.63 -1.81
N GLU A 28 13.56 5.83 -1.03
CA GLU A 28 13.11 5.41 0.31
C GLU A 28 13.03 6.58 1.31
N ASN A 29 13.86 7.61 1.13
CA ASN A 29 13.85 8.81 1.98
C ASN A 29 12.93 9.92 1.45
N GLY A 30 12.23 9.71 0.33
CA GLY A 30 11.33 10.70 -0.25
C GLY A 30 12.02 11.91 -0.90
N HIS A 31 13.30 11.80 -1.23
CA HIS A 31 14.05 12.83 -1.96
C HIS A 31 13.86 12.76 -3.48
N SER A 32 13.29 11.67 -3.99
CA SER A 32 12.91 11.54 -5.40
C SER A 32 11.46 11.09 -5.55
N LEU A 33 10.84 11.48 -6.66
CA LEU A 33 9.50 11.05 -7.05
C LEU A 33 9.62 10.17 -8.31
N PRO A 34 9.63 8.84 -8.17
CA PRO A 34 9.77 7.94 -9.31
C PRO A 34 8.58 8.01 -10.26
N SER A 35 8.82 7.59 -11.51
CA SER A 35 7.74 7.37 -12.45
C SER A 35 6.84 6.20 -12.00
N ALA A 36 5.59 6.16 -12.48
CA ALA A 36 4.70 5.02 -12.23
C ALA A 36 5.31 3.69 -12.73
N THR A 37 6.01 3.71 -13.87
CA THR A 37 6.72 2.54 -14.40
C THR A 37 7.81 2.06 -13.44
N THR A 38 8.57 2.98 -12.84
CA THR A 38 9.58 2.64 -11.84
C THR A 38 8.97 2.02 -10.59
N LEU A 39 7.86 2.59 -10.10
CA LEU A 39 7.16 2.04 -8.93
C LEU A 39 6.64 0.62 -9.20
N LEU A 40 6.13 0.36 -10.40
CA LEU A 40 5.71 -0.97 -10.83
C LEU A 40 6.89 -1.96 -10.83
N SER A 41 8.02 -1.61 -11.43
CA SER A 41 9.21 -2.48 -11.43
C SER A 41 9.72 -2.80 -10.03
N VAL A 42 9.65 -1.82 -9.11
CA VAL A 42 10.01 -2.04 -7.70
C VAL A 42 8.99 -2.96 -7.01
N ALA A 43 7.69 -2.77 -7.23
CA ALA A 43 6.64 -3.63 -6.67
C ALA A 43 6.76 -5.08 -7.17
N GLU A 44 7.01 -5.27 -8.47
CA GLU A 44 7.24 -6.58 -9.09
C GLU A 44 8.46 -7.28 -8.49
N PHE A 45 9.60 -6.58 -8.40
CA PHE A 45 10.80 -7.14 -7.78
C PHE A 45 10.57 -7.52 -6.30
N LEU A 46 9.84 -6.67 -5.58
CA LEU A 46 9.52 -6.92 -4.18
C LEU A 46 8.37 -7.91 -4.03
N GLU A 47 7.75 -8.43 -5.09
CA GLU A 47 6.57 -9.32 -5.05
C GLU A 47 5.49 -8.80 -4.10
N VAL A 48 5.05 -7.56 -4.31
CA VAL A 48 4.00 -6.89 -3.55
C VAL A 48 3.08 -6.13 -4.49
N ASP A 49 1.90 -5.75 -4.02
CA ASP A 49 1.02 -4.90 -4.81
C ASP A 49 1.60 -3.50 -4.92
N LEU A 50 1.41 -2.83 -6.08
CA LEU A 50 1.82 -1.43 -6.26
C LEU A 50 1.21 -0.52 -5.18
N PHE A 51 0.00 -0.85 -4.73
CA PHE A 51 -0.68 -0.10 -3.68
C PHE A 51 0.11 -0.11 -2.36
N ASP A 52 0.81 -1.20 -2.06
CA ASP A 52 1.63 -1.31 -0.84
C ASP A 52 2.88 -0.42 -0.91
N VAL A 53 3.48 -0.29 -2.09
CA VAL A 53 4.61 0.63 -2.31
C VAL A 53 4.20 2.09 -2.06
N LEU A 54 2.92 2.41 -2.26
CA LEU A 54 2.33 3.73 -2.02
C LEU A 54 1.60 3.83 -0.67
N ASN A 55 1.73 2.82 0.21
CA ASN A 55 1.08 2.79 1.50
C ASN A 55 1.93 3.48 2.58
N PHE A 56 1.51 4.67 3.01
CA PHE A 56 2.16 5.44 4.08
C PHE A 56 1.24 5.46 5.30
N VAL A 57 1.58 4.71 6.34
CA VAL A 57 0.75 4.45 7.53
C VAL A 57 0.30 5.74 8.22
N GLU A 58 1.12 6.78 8.16
CA GLU A 58 0.89 8.08 8.79
C GLU A 58 -0.20 8.91 8.09
N ARG A 59 -0.59 8.54 6.86
CA ARG A 59 -1.61 9.29 6.08
C ARG A 59 -3.04 9.07 6.57
N GLY A 60 -3.27 8.07 7.43
CA GLY A 60 -4.53 7.93 8.15
C GLY A 60 -5.09 6.50 8.19
N PRO A 61 -6.36 6.35 8.64
CA PRO A 61 -6.94 5.04 8.96
C PRO A 61 -6.98 4.04 7.81
N ARG A 62 -7.11 4.51 6.56
CA ARG A 62 -7.08 3.63 5.39
C ARG A 62 -5.72 2.96 5.23
N ASN A 63 -4.63 3.72 5.33
CA ASN A 63 -3.27 3.21 5.17
C ASN A 63 -2.86 2.29 6.33
N GLN A 64 -3.28 2.64 7.55
CA GLN A 64 -3.13 1.78 8.73
C GLN A 64 -3.84 0.45 8.52
N LEU A 65 -5.09 0.47 8.04
CA LEU A 65 -5.86 -0.74 7.75
C LEU A 65 -5.18 -1.60 6.69
N THR A 66 -4.67 -0.99 5.62
CA THR A 66 -3.91 -1.70 4.59
C THR A 66 -2.69 -2.39 5.18
N GLU A 67 -1.87 -1.68 5.98
CA GLU A 67 -0.67 -2.26 6.56
C GLU A 67 -0.97 -3.46 7.46
N ILE A 68 -1.93 -3.33 8.39
CA ILE A 68 -2.28 -4.44 9.30
C ILE A 68 -2.93 -5.60 8.56
N SER A 69 -3.54 -5.36 7.39
CA SER A 69 -4.21 -6.41 6.62
C SER A 69 -3.26 -7.31 5.82
N ARG A 70 -2.00 -6.89 5.63
CA ARG A 70 -1.00 -7.63 4.83
C ARG A 70 -0.66 -9.00 5.39
N ASP A 71 -0.69 -9.13 6.72
CA ASP A 71 -0.31 -10.36 7.43
C ASP A 71 -1.53 -11.21 7.85
N LEU A 72 -2.74 -10.82 7.43
CA LEU A 72 -3.96 -11.52 7.79
C LEU A 72 -4.23 -12.71 6.87
N ASP A 73 -4.72 -13.80 7.45
CA ASP A 73 -5.23 -14.92 6.68
C ASP A 73 -6.56 -14.60 5.99
N GLU A 74 -6.97 -15.47 5.06
CA GLU A 74 -8.19 -15.30 4.29
C GLU A 74 -9.46 -15.23 5.17
N ALA A 75 -9.49 -15.95 6.30
CA ALA A 75 -10.62 -15.93 7.21
C ALA A 75 -10.77 -14.57 7.90
N ALA A 76 -9.68 -14.02 8.41
CA ALA A 76 -9.64 -12.69 9.01
C ALA A 76 -10.00 -11.59 7.99
N LEU A 77 -9.49 -11.68 6.75
CA LEU A 77 -9.82 -10.76 5.67
C LEU A 77 -11.31 -10.78 5.32
N LYS A 78 -11.95 -11.96 5.27
CA LYS A 78 -13.40 -12.08 5.05
C LYS A 78 -14.21 -11.39 6.14
N VAL A 79 -13.80 -11.50 7.40
CA VAL A 79 -14.46 -10.81 8.52
C VAL A 79 -14.34 -9.29 8.39
N LEU A 80 -13.15 -8.77 8.05
CA LEU A 80 -12.94 -7.34 7.83
C LEU A 80 -13.78 -6.82 6.66
N LEU A 81 -13.82 -7.56 5.55
CA LEU A 81 -14.59 -7.19 4.37
C LEU A 81 -16.10 -7.11 4.68
N ALA A 82 -16.64 -8.10 5.38
CA ALA A 82 -18.05 -8.11 5.78
C ALA A 82 -18.40 -6.91 6.68
N LYS A 83 -17.54 -6.60 7.66
CA LYS A 83 -17.70 -5.43 8.53
C LYS A 83 -17.66 -4.12 7.74
N ALA A 84 -16.71 -3.97 6.82
CA ALA A 84 -16.60 -2.77 5.98
C ALA A 84 -17.84 -2.59 5.08
N GLN A 85 -18.37 -3.69 4.53
CA GLN A 85 -19.60 -3.67 3.73
C GLN A 85 -20.81 -3.25 4.55
N ALA A 86 -20.98 -3.77 5.77
CA ALA A 86 -22.07 -3.38 6.67
C ALA A 86 -22.03 -1.88 7.00
N LEU A 87 -20.85 -1.35 7.37
CA LEU A 87 -20.66 0.08 7.64
C LEU A 87 -20.97 0.97 6.43
N ARG A 88 -20.70 0.49 5.21
CA ARG A 88 -21.02 1.21 3.98
C ARG A 88 -22.53 1.29 3.77
N VAL A 89 -23.26 0.19 4.00
CA VAL A 89 -24.73 0.17 3.90
C VAL A 89 -25.36 1.11 4.94
N GLU A 90 -24.90 1.09 6.19
CA GLU A 90 -25.38 1.99 7.25
C GLU A 90 -25.17 3.48 6.92
N ARG A 91 -24.05 3.84 6.29
CA ARG A 91 -23.82 5.22 5.84
C ARG A 91 -24.73 5.62 4.69
N GLN A 92 -25.02 4.69 3.78
CA GLN A 92 -25.91 4.94 2.65
C GLN A 92 -27.36 5.12 3.12
N SER A 93 -27.83 4.35 4.11
CA SER A 93 -29.18 4.54 4.67
C SER A 93 -29.30 5.88 5.42
N LYS A 94 -28.32 6.23 6.27
CA LYS A 94 -28.32 7.51 7.02
C LYS A 94 -28.20 8.76 6.12
N GLY A 95 -27.55 8.65 4.97
CA GLY A 95 -27.47 9.74 3.98
C GLY A 95 -28.78 9.96 3.21
N THR A 96 -29.70 9.00 3.22
CA THR A 96 -30.99 9.11 2.53
C THR A 96 -32.04 9.81 3.40
N ASP A 97 -31.96 9.68 4.73
CA ASP A 97 -32.86 10.33 5.68
C ASP A 97 -32.54 11.83 5.91
N ALA A 98 -31.29 12.26 5.70
CA ALA A 98 -30.87 13.65 5.91
C ALA A 98 -31.20 14.62 4.74
N GLY A 99 -31.83 14.11 3.67
CA GLY A 99 -32.24 14.89 2.49
C GLY A 99 -33.74 15.15 2.39
N GLN A 100 -34.50 14.88 3.46
CA GLN A 100 -35.95 15.11 3.53
C GLN A 100 -36.33 16.06 4.69
N GLU A 101 -35.69 17.22 4.79
CA GLU A 101 -36.21 18.36 5.57
C GLU A 101 -35.95 19.69 4.83
#